data_AF-A0AAW3FPH2-F1
#
_entry.id   AF-A0AAW3FPH2-F1
#
_cell.length_a   1.000
_cell.length_b   1.000
_cell.length_c   1.000
_cell.angle_alpha   90.00
_cell.angle_beta   90.00
_cell.angle_gamma   90.00
#
_symmetry.space_group_name_H-M   'P 1'
#
loop_
_entity.id
_entity.type
_entity.pdbx_description
1 polymer ?
#
loop_
_entity_poly.entity_id
_entity_poly.type
_entity_poly.pdbx_seq_one_letter_code
_entity_poly.pdbx_strand_id
1 'polypeptide(L)'
;MMKKQQKLAHLTTVNQLLEQLNTSVPIEKVEIRKLISQAYSTINQPDSVTKRYQQIPDAINELIGQFQVIAVAKKYHFSSEQDQLIATLTTSTNRMFAHGWYGLIAMSGIGK
;
A
#
# COMPACT_ATOMS: atom_id res chain seq x y z
N MET A 1 20.14 -8.89 2.80
CA MET A 1 18.78 -9.02 3.36
C MET A 1 18.58 -7.94 4.43
N MET A 2 17.50 -7.16 4.42
CA MET A 2 17.26 -6.12 5.44
C MET A 2 17.17 -6.71 6.85
N LYS A 3 17.69 -5.99 7.85
CA LYS A 3 17.62 -6.38 9.26
C LYS A 3 16.18 -6.30 9.78
N LYS A 4 15.82 -7.13 10.75
CA LYS A 4 14.47 -7.15 11.38
C LYS A 4 14.02 -5.77 11.86
N GLN A 5 14.91 -4.99 12.45
CA GLN A 5 14.62 -3.64 12.93
C GLN A 5 14.28 -2.66 11.79
N GLN A 6 14.94 -2.79 10.64
CA GLN A 6 14.63 -1.97 9.46
C GLN A 6 13.27 -2.33 8.86
N LYS A 7 12.94 -3.63 8.82
CA LYS A 7 11.60 -4.09 8.41
C LYS A 7 10.50 -3.56 9.34
N LEU A 8 10.76 -3.58 10.66
CA LEU A 8 9.82 -3.05 11.65
C LEU A 8 9.64 -1.54 11.50
N ALA A 9 10.73 -0.78 11.36
CA ALA A 9 10.66 0.67 11.15
C ALA A 9 9.81 1.01 9.91
N HIS A 10 10.02 0.26 8.81
CA HIS A 10 9.26 0.45 7.59
C HIS A 10 7.78 0.09 7.75
N LEU A 11 7.46 -1.03 8.41
CA LEU A 11 6.08 -1.39 8.75
C LEU A 11 5.39 -0.29 9.56
N THR A 12 6.08 0.28 10.55
CA THR A 12 5.57 1.40 11.34
C THR A 12 5.25 2.60 10.45
N THR A 13 6.15 2.97 9.53
CA THR A 13 5.92 4.08 8.59
C THR A 13 4.72 3.82 7.68
N VAL A 14 4.59 2.62 7.11
CA VAL A 14 3.45 2.28 6.24
C VAL A 14 2.13 2.30 7.03
N ASN A 15 2.12 1.73 8.23
CA ASN A 15 0.95 1.75 9.10
C ASN A 15 0.52 3.18 9.46
N GLN A 16 1.48 4.06 9.77
CA GLN A 16 1.20 5.47 10.05
C GLN A 16 0.62 6.22 8.84
N LEU A 17 1.16 5.97 7.64
CA LEU A 17 0.62 6.58 6.41
C LEU A 17 -0.80 6.09 6.10
N LEU A 18 -1.07 4.80 6.29
CA LEU A 18 -2.42 4.24 6.14
C LEU A 18 -3.40 4.82 7.17
N GLU A 19 -2.97 5.01 8.41
CA GLU A 19 -3.77 5.62 9.46
C GLU A 19 -4.08 7.10 9.18
N GLN A 20 -3.07 7.88 8.75
CA GLN A 20 -3.24 9.28 8.33
C GLN A 20 -4.19 9.39 7.14
N LEU A 21 -4.03 8.51 6.15
CA LEU A 21 -4.91 8.45 5.00
C LEU A 21 -6.34 8.08 5.41
N ASN A 22 -6.53 7.10 6.30
CA ASN A 22 -7.87 6.74 6.79
C ASN A 22 -8.53 7.85 7.61
N THR A 23 -7.73 8.64 8.34
CA THR A 23 -8.21 9.74 9.18
C THR A 23 -8.56 10.97 8.37
N SER A 24 -7.84 11.23 7.27
CA SER A 24 -8.15 12.35 6.37
C SER A 24 -9.39 12.10 5.50
N VAL A 25 -9.88 10.86 5.41
CA VAL A 25 -11.11 10.51 4.69
C VAL A 25 -12.34 10.74 5.57
N PRO A 26 -13.37 11.48 5.08
CA PRO A 26 -14.59 11.73 5.84
C PRO A 26 -15.29 10.44 6.30
N ILE A 27 -15.92 10.49 7.48
CA ILE A 27 -16.49 9.30 8.14
C ILE A 27 -17.56 8.62 7.29
N GLU A 28 -18.35 9.41 6.54
CA GLU A 28 -19.40 8.95 5.65
C GLU A 28 -18.88 8.24 4.39
N LYS A 29 -17.59 8.36 4.07
CA LYS A 29 -16.96 7.69 2.91
C LYS A 29 -16.51 6.28 3.28
N VAL A 30 -17.48 5.50 3.74
CA VAL A 30 -17.29 4.15 4.30
C VAL A 30 -16.54 3.22 3.33
N GLU A 31 -16.84 3.30 2.03
CA GLU A 31 -16.17 2.50 1.00
C GLU A 31 -14.66 2.77 0.97
N ILE A 32 -14.24 4.04 0.93
CA ILE A 32 -12.82 4.43 0.88
C ILE A 32 -12.09 3.99 2.17
N ARG A 33 -12.71 4.25 3.33
CA ARG A 33 -12.14 3.86 4.63
C ARG A 33 -12.01 2.34 4.77
N LYS A 34 -12.97 1.59 4.21
CA LYS A 34 -12.92 0.12 4.18
C LYS A 34 -11.71 -0.38 3.39
N LEU A 35 -11.42 0.20 2.23
CA LEU A 35 -10.26 -0.19 1.42
C LEU A 35 -8.94 0.04 2.16
N ILE A 36 -8.80 1.19 2.81
CA ILE A 36 -7.58 1.52 3.58
C ILE A 36 -7.44 0.56 4.77
N SER A 37 -8.54 0.30 5.48
CA SER A 37 -8.56 -0.62 6.62
C SER A 37 -8.26 -2.07 6.20
N GLN A 38 -8.70 -2.47 5.00
CA GLN A 38 -8.39 -3.77 4.43
C GLN A 38 -6.89 -3.90 4.14
N ALA A 39 -6.27 -2.90 3.50
CA ALA A 39 -4.82 -2.90 3.25
C ALA A 39 -4.02 -2.98 4.57
N TYR A 40 -4.40 -2.19 5.58
CA TYR A 40 -3.80 -2.27 6.92
C TYR A 40 -3.93 -3.67 7.52
N SER A 41 -5.12 -4.26 7.44
CA SER A 41 -5.40 -5.58 8.00
C SER A 41 -4.59 -6.67 7.30
N THR A 42 -4.54 -6.67 5.96
CA THR A 42 -3.72 -7.61 5.16
C THR A 42 -2.24 -7.54 5.56
N ILE A 43 -1.70 -6.33 5.70
CA ILE A 43 -0.29 -6.15 6.11
C ILE A 43 -0.03 -6.70 7.51
N ASN A 44 -0.95 -6.49 8.45
CA ASN A 44 -0.74 -6.79 9.86
C ASN A 44 -1.26 -8.17 10.30
N GLN A 45 -1.99 -8.89 9.43
CA GLN A 45 -2.55 -10.22 9.72
C GLN A 45 -1.46 -11.24 10.11
N PRO A 46 -0.32 -11.38 9.41
CA PRO A 46 0.68 -12.40 9.76
C PRO A 46 1.34 -12.11 11.11
N ASP A 47 1.70 -13.13 11.91
CA ASP A 47 2.30 -12.90 13.24
C ASP A 47 3.74 -12.37 13.20
N SER A 48 4.50 -12.68 12.14
CA SER A 48 5.91 -12.34 12.07
C SER A 48 6.17 -11.03 11.32
N VAL A 49 7.06 -10.19 11.87
CA VAL A 49 7.53 -8.94 11.24
C VAL A 49 7.98 -9.17 9.79
N THR A 50 8.69 -10.26 9.51
CA THR A 50 9.14 -10.58 8.15
C THR A 50 7.97 -10.85 7.21
N LYS A 51 6.99 -11.65 7.63
CA LYS A 51 5.80 -11.94 6.82
C LYS A 51 4.95 -10.69 6.60
N ARG A 52 4.71 -9.88 7.64
CA ARG A 52 4.01 -8.58 7.52
C ARG A 52 4.68 -7.68 6.49
N TYR A 53 6.00 -7.54 6.59
CA TYR A 53 6.79 -6.74 5.66
C TYR A 53 6.66 -7.22 4.20
N GLN A 54 6.54 -8.54 3.99
CA GLN A 54 6.33 -9.12 2.66
C GLN A 54 4.94 -8.86 2.07
N GLN A 55 3.93 -8.49 2.89
CA GLN A 55 2.57 -8.18 2.41
C GLN A 55 2.42 -6.75 1.88
N ILE A 56 3.34 -5.85 2.26
CA ILE A 56 3.27 -4.42 1.88
C ILE A 56 3.07 -4.21 0.37
N PRO A 57 3.85 -4.80 -0.55
CA PRO A 57 3.74 -4.45 -1.96
C PRO A 57 2.36 -4.81 -2.53
N ASP A 58 1.88 -6.01 -2.26
CA ASP A 58 0.61 -6.49 -2.80
C ASP A 58 -0.57 -5.70 -2.21
N ALA A 59 -0.59 -5.50 -0.88
CA ALA A 59 -1.68 -4.76 -0.22
C ALA A 59 -1.75 -3.29 -0.65
N ILE A 60 -0.60 -2.63 -0.81
CA ILE A 60 -0.56 -1.22 -1.24
C ILE A 60 -0.91 -1.09 -2.74
N ASN A 61 -0.41 -1.98 -3.59
CA ASN A 61 -0.76 -1.97 -5.02
C ASN A 61 -2.24 -2.23 -5.26
N GLU A 62 -2.84 -3.16 -4.51
CA GLU A 62 -4.28 -3.41 -4.57
C GLU A 62 -5.08 -2.16 -4.16
N LEU A 63 -4.72 -1.52 -3.04
CA LEU A 63 -5.36 -0.29 -2.58
C LEU A 63 -5.31 0.83 -3.64
N ILE A 64 -4.11 1.07 -4.21
CA ILE A 64 -3.91 2.09 -5.24
C ILE A 64 -4.72 1.78 -6.49
N GLY A 65 -4.74 0.52 -6.93
CA GLY A 65 -5.55 0.10 -8.08
C GLY A 65 -7.04 0.39 -7.88
N GLN A 66 -7.57 0.11 -6.69
CA GLN A 66 -8.97 0.43 -6.37
C GLN A 66 -9.24 1.93 -6.32
N PHE A 67 -8.32 2.73 -5.76
CA PHE A 67 -8.43 4.19 -5.76
C PHE A 67 -8.43 4.79 -7.16
N GLN A 68 -7.60 4.27 -8.06
CA GLN A 68 -7.58 4.70 -9.46
C GLN A 68 -8.93 4.42 -10.14
N VAL A 69 -9.51 3.23 -9.93
CA VAL A 69 -10.84 2.89 -10.47
C VAL A 69 -11.91 3.84 -9.95
N ILE A 70 -11.90 4.14 -8.64
CA ILE A 70 -12.85 5.07 -8.01
C ILE A 70 -12.69 6.50 -8.55
N ALA A 71 -11.46 6.97 -8.70
CA ALA A 71 -11.16 8.31 -9.21
C ALA A 71 -11.56 8.46 -10.68
N VAL A 72 -11.25 7.48 -11.53
CA VAL A 72 -11.67 7.44 -12.94
C VAL A 72 -13.19 7.41 -13.07
N ALA A 73 -13.87 6.66 -12.20
CA ALA A 73 -15.33 6.62 -12.13
C ALA A 73 -15.96 7.89 -11.51
N LYS A 74 -15.16 8.89 -11.09
CA LYS A 74 -15.58 10.14 -10.43
C LYS A 74 -16.41 9.91 -9.16
N LYS A 75 -16.26 8.74 -8.52
CA LYS A 75 -17.01 8.37 -7.30
C LYS A 75 -16.47 9.05 -6.04
N TYR A 76 -15.19 9.42 -6.06
CA TYR A 76 -14.54 10.14 -4.98
C TYR A 76 -13.41 11.01 -5.54
N HIS A 77 -13.32 12.24 -5.05
CA HIS A 77 -12.24 13.17 -5.39
C HIS A 77 -11.34 13.27 -4.16
N PHE A 78 -10.11 12.78 -4.30
CA PHE A 78 -9.12 12.87 -3.24
C PHE A 78 -8.68 14.32 -3.06
N SER A 79 -8.47 14.73 -1.81
CA SER A 79 -7.88 16.05 -1.51
C SER A 79 -6.39 16.05 -1.86
N SER A 80 -5.79 17.24 -1.97
CA SER A 80 -4.34 17.34 -2.21
C SER A 80 -3.52 16.66 -1.10
N GLU A 81 -3.98 16.68 0.14
CA GLU A 81 -3.36 15.95 1.25
C GLU A 81 -3.45 14.43 1.05
N GLN A 82 -4.64 13.92 0.68
CA GLN A 82 -4.84 12.50 0.42
C GLN A 82 -4.00 12.03 -0.77
N ASP A 83 -3.92 12.81 -1.85
CA ASP A 83 -3.07 12.53 -3.01
C ASP A 83 -1.58 12.46 -2.62
N GLN A 84 -1.11 13.35 -1.74
CA GLN A 84 0.27 13.30 -1.23
C GLN A 84 0.55 12.04 -0.41
N LEU A 85 -0.40 11.63 0.44
CA LEU A 85 -0.30 10.39 1.21
C LEU A 85 -0.28 9.17 0.29
N ILE A 86 -1.15 9.12 -0.71
CA ILE A 86 -1.21 8.05 -1.72
C ILE A 86 0.10 8.00 -2.53
N ALA A 87 0.61 9.15 -2.98
CA ALA A 87 1.87 9.24 -3.72
C ALA A 87 3.06 8.77 -2.88
N THR A 88 3.07 9.10 -1.59
CA THR A 88 4.10 8.66 -0.64
C THR A 88 4.06 7.15 -0.42
N LEU A 89 2.87 6.58 -0.22
CA LEU A 89 2.66 5.12 -0.11
C LEU A 89 3.13 4.40 -1.38
N THR A 90 2.75 4.92 -2.55
CA THR A 90 3.13 4.36 -3.86
C THR A 90 4.64 4.40 -4.05
N THR A 91 5.26 5.55 -3.83
CA THR A 91 6.69 5.76 -4.09
C THR A 91 7.57 4.97 -3.13
N SER A 92 7.20 4.94 -1.84
CA SER A 92 7.94 4.17 -0.83
C SER A 92 7.89 2.66 -1.11
N THR A 93 6.72 2.16 -1.49
CA THR A 93 6.54 0.75 -1.88
C THR A 93 7.33 0.43 -3.15
N ASN A 94 7.16 1.22 -4.22
CA ASN A 94 7.84 0.96 -5.49
C ASN A 94 9.36 1.04 -5.37
N ARG A 95 9.92 2.06 -4.73
CA ARG A 95 11.39 2.19 -4.56
C ARG A 95 11.99 1.00 -3.83
N MET A 96 11.28 0.47 -2.84
CA MET A 96 11.79 -0.60 -1.99
C MET A 96 11.70 -1.98 -2.65
N PHE A 97 10.69 -2.20 -3.50
CA PHE A 97 10.45 -3.48 -4.16
C PHE A 97 10.81 -3.49 -5.66
N ALA A 98 11.21 -2.36 -6.24
CA ALA A 98 11.61 -2.21 -7.65
C ALA A 98 12.73 -3.17 -8.08
N HIS A 99 13.62 -3.55 -7.18
CA HIS A 99 14.77 -4.39 -7.49
C HIS A 99 14.54 -5.90 -7.27
N GLY A 100 13.36 -6.33 -6.83
CA GLY A 100 13.08 -7.74 -6.54
C GLY A 100 11.76 -8.29 -7.07
N TRP A 101 10.73 -7.45 -7.26
CA TRP A 101 9.41 -7.92 -7.67
C TRP A 101 9.22 -7.91 -9.20
N TYR A 102 9.62 -6.85 -9.89
CA TYR A 102 9.54 -6.78 -11.36
C TYR A 102 10.53 -7.70 -12.09
N GLY A 103 11.63 -8.09 -11.44
CA GLY A 103 12.58 -9.06 -12.00
C GLY A 103 12.03 -10.48 -12.14
N LEU A 104 11.02 -10.85 -11.35
CA LEU A 104 10.37 -12.18 -11.43
C LEU A 104 9.18 -12.20 -12.38
N ILE A 105 8.44 -11.09 -12.49
CA ILE A 105 7.32 -10.98 -13.45
C ILE A 105 7.85 -10.78 -14.88
N ALA A 106 8.93 -10.01 -15.06
CA ALA A 106 9.57 -9.84 -16.37
C ALA A 106 10.28 -11.12 -16.87
N MET A 107 10.70 -12.02 -15.98
CA MET A 107 11.31 -13.32 -16.36
C MET A 107 10.33 -14.50 -16.43
N SER A 108 9.06 -14.32 -16.07
CA SER A 108 8.02 -15.35 -16.26
C SER A 108 7.18 -15.15 -17.54
N GLY A 109 7.41 -14.05 -18.29
CA GLY A 109 6.74 -13.74 -19.55
C GLY A 109 7.58 -13.87 -20.82
N ILE A 110 8.85 -14.28 -20.75
CA ILE A 110 9.70 -14.54 -21.92
C ILE A 110 10.16 -15.99 -21.86
N GLY A 111 9.29 -16.87 -22.33
CA GLY A 111 9.53 -18.31 -22.28
C GLY A 111 8.39 -19.11 -22.89
N LYS A 112 7.99 -18.76 -24.12
CA LYS A 112 7.57 -19.64 -25.21
C LYS A 112 7.19 -18.81 -26.43
#